data_AF-A0A0R3DRD2-F1
#
_entry.id   AF-A0A0R3DRD2-F1
#
_cell.length_a   1.000
_cell.length_b   1.000
_cell.length_c   1.000
_cell.angle_alpha   90.00
_cell.angle_beta   90.00
_cell.angle_gamma   90.00
#
_symmetry.space_group_name_H-M   'P 1'
#
loop_
_entity.id
_entity.type
_entity.pdbx_description
1 polymer ?
#
loop_
_entity_poly.entity_id
_entity_poly.type
_entity_poly.pdbx_seq_one_letter_code
_entity_poly.pdbx_strand_id
1 'polypeptide(L)'
;MDEMTKPQAASAEPAPGAAAGLLDRAFRLTERGTSVGRETMAGATTFAAMAYIIAVNPAIMSNAGMDRADLVSATALAAIFGSVMMGLWANLPLAVAPAMGSNVIFTYVIVKQMGMPWQGALAMVAFTGVLFLILSLSKLREKVAKDVPEALKIGIQAAVGTLIVFIALRGAGFVVQNPSTYIAMGSLRSPPVLLTLFGLLLTPVLVVRRVPAALILSIVLLTVIGFFVPGANGKMVTSMPSAIMSWPRWPTSTFMALDVGYLFSHFVVALPLLFYFLCAEFFSTLGTLIGVTGAANLRKPDGSIPNATAAFATDATASIVGPLLGTSVVTAYIESITGVQAGGRTGLTSLTVAGFFFLALFFWPIFVIIPSQATAPALVLVGVLMMQGLARIDMTDLGNAVPIVLTLLVTVLTNNLINGMALGTLSYIALEVTVGRRSQIPAMVWGLGVVFIAYAIVTAQIF
;
A
#
# COMPACT_ATOMS: atom_id res chain seq x y z
N MET A 1 62.98 -3.32 -7.32
CA MET A 1 63.24 -1.88 -7.46
C MET A 1 61.94 -1.23 -7.91
N ASP A 2 60.85 -1.45 -7.19
CA ASP A 2 60.53 -0.98 -5.82
C ASP A 2 59.82 0.36 -5.89
N GLU A 3 58.49 0.32 -5.88
CA GLU A 3 57.72 1.27 -5.07
C GLU A 3 56.30 0.74 -4.79
N MET A 4 56.24 0.00 -3.67
CA MET A 4 55.28 0.16 -2.59
C MET A 4 53.78 0.04 -2.91
N THR A 5 53.36 -1.23 -2.90
CA THR A 5 52.20 -1.76 -2.20
C THR A 5 51.87 -0.95 -0.92
N LYS A 6 50.78 -0.16 -0.96
CA LYS A 6 50.12 0.33 0.26
C LYS A 6 49.24 -0.79 0.82
N PRO A 7 49.35 -1.14 2.12
CA PRO A 7 48.40 -2.05 2.73
C PRO A 7 47.01 -1.42 2.74
N GLN A 8 46.02 -2.09 2.17
CA GLN A 8 44.62 -1.83 2.49
C GLN A 8 44.46 -1.95 4.01
N ALA A 9 44.00 -0.88 4.65
CA ALA A 9 43.71 -0.87 6.07
C ALA A 9 42.75 -2.02 6.37
N ALA A 10 43.27 -3.03 7.07
CA ALA A 10 42.46 -4.09 7.64
C ALA A 10 41.34 -3.44 8.45
N SER A 11 40.10 -3.75 8.09
CA SER A 11 38.93 -3.47 8.89
C SER A 11 39.18 -4.01 10.29
N ALA A 12 39.38 -3.12 11.26
CA ALA A 12 39.56 -3.49 12.65
C ALA A 12 38.35 -4.34 13.08
N GLU A 13 38.59 -5.59 13.44
CA GLU A 13 37.61 -6.39 14.17
C GLU A 13 37.24 -5.63 15.45
N PRO A 14 35.94 -5.41 15.73
CA PRO A 14 35.56 -4.74 16.96
C PRO A 14 35.93 -5.64 18.16
N ALA A 15 36.66 -5.05 19.10
CA ALA A 15 37.14 -5.71 20.30
C ALA A 15 36.00 -6.41 21.09
N PRO A 16 36.21 -7.65 21.56
CA PRO A 16 35.22 -8.35 22.37
C PRO A 16 35.30 -7.83 23.81
N GLY A 17 34.48 -6.85 24.20
CA GLY A 17 34.59 -6.38 25.59
C GLY A 17 33.79 -5.17 26.08
N ALA A 18 32.84 -4.61 25.34
CA ALA A 18 31.90 -3.66 25.95
C ALA A 18 30.60 -4.39 26.24
N ALA A 19 30.12 -4.35 27.49
CA ALA A 19 28.89 -5.01 27.91
C ALA A 19 27.73 -4.65 26.96
N ALA A 20 27.41 -5.54 26.04
CA ALA A 20 26.31 -5.36 25.09
C ALA A 20 25.02 -5.14 25.89
N GLY A 21 24.51 -3.91 25.88
CA GLY A 21 23.27 -3.55 26.55
C GLY A 21 22.13 -4.45 26.09
N LEU A 22 21.05 -4.54 26.88
CA LEU A 22 19.90 -5.42 26.57
C LEU A 22 19.38 -5.25 25.13
N LEU A 23 19.38 -4.01 24.61
CA LEU A 23 19.00 -3.69 23.23
C LEU A 23 19.99 -4.22 22.18
N ASP A 24 21.29 -4.19 22.47
CA ASP A 24 22.30 -4.72 21.55
C ASP A 24 22.17 -6.25 21.43
N ARG A 25 21.91 -6.94 22.55
CA ARG A 25 21.64 -8.39 22.53
C ARG A 25 20.33 -8.75 21.84
N ALA A 26 19.26 -7.97 22.06
CA ALA A 26 17.95 -8.22 21.48
C ALA A 26 17.93 -7.99 19.96
N PHE A 27 18.53 -6.90 19.48
CA PHE A 27 18.46 -6.50 18.06
C PHE A 27 19.72 -6.83 17.26
N ARG A 28 20.81 -7.23 17.91
CA ARG A 28 22.13 -7.50 17.32
C ARG A 28 22.68 -6.25 16.62
N LEU A 29 22.69 -5.12 17.32
CA LEU A 29 23.03 -3.82 16.74
C LEU A 29 24.48 -3.79 16.28
N THR A 30 25.40 -4.27 17.12
CA THR A 30 26.84 -4.35 16.82
C THR A 30 27.12 -5.30 15.66
N GLU A 31 26.49 -6.48 15.63
CA GLU A 31 26.60 -7.47 14.54
C GLU A 31 26.13 -6.90 13.20
N ARG A 32 25.10 -6.04 13.22
CA ARG A 32 24.52 -5.42 12.02
C ARG A 32 25.09 -4.03 11.70
N GLY A 33 26.16 -3.61 12.37
CA GLY A 33 26.89 -2.38 12.09
C GLY A 33 26.07 -1.09 12.33
N THR A 34 25.15 -1.12 13.28
CA THR A 34 24.23 0.01 13.58
C THR A 34 24.26 0.41 15.06
N SER A 35 23.57 1.50 15.39
CA SER A 35 23.47 2.04 16.75
C SER A 35 22.04 2.52 17.03
N VAL A 36 21.67 2.65 18.30
CA VAL A 36 20.33 3.13 18.69
C VAL A 36 19.98 4.46 18.01
N GLY A 37 20.89 5.43 17.99
CA GLY A 37 20.65 6.72 17.32
C GLY A 37 20.42 6.60 15.81
N ARG A 38 21.16 5.71 15.13
CA ARG A 38 20.95 5.44 13.69
C ARG A 38 19.61 4.78 13.43
N GLU A 39 19.23 3.79 14.24
CA GLU A 39 17.93 3.11 14.13
C GLU A 39 16.76 4.07 14.41
N THR A 40 16.88 4.96 15.40
CA THR A 40 15.84 5.96 15.68
C THR A 40 15.70 6.96 14.54
N MET A 41 16.82 7.44 13.99
CA MET A 41 16.79 8.35 12.83
C MET A 41 16.23 7.67 11.57
N ALA A 42 16.60 6.42 11.35
CA ALA A 42 16.04 5.58 10.29
C ALA A 42 14.53 5.40 10.47
N GLY A 43 14.08 5.12 11.69
CA GLY A 43 12.67 4.99 12.01
C GLY A 43 11.89 6.29 11.79
N ALA A 44 12.44 7.42 12.21
CA ALA A 44 11.86 8.75 11.94
C ALA A 44 11.75 9.02 10.43
N THR A 45 12.78 8.64 9.66
CA THR A 45 12.81 8.79 8.20
C THR A 45 11.76 7.91 7.53
N THR A 46 11.66 6.63 7.91
CA THR A 46 10.62 5.72 7.43
C THR A 46 9.24 6.22 7.78
N PHE A 47 9.01 6.63 9.04
CA PHE A 47 7.74 7.20 9.47
C PHE A 47 7.37 8.42 8.61
N ALA A 48 8.29 9.36 8.42
CA ALA A 48 8.06 10.55 7.61
C ALA A 48 7.73 10.23 6.14
N ALA A 49 8.32 9.16 5.59
CA ALA A 49 8.04 8.70 4.24
C ALA A 49 6.64 8.08 4.08
N MET A 50 6.12 7.43 5.13
CA MET A 50 4.82 6.73 5.09
C MET A 50 3.68 7.42 5.85
N ALA A 51 3.95 8.47 6.64
CA ALA A 51 2.97 9.12 7.53
C ALA A 51 1.75 9.69 6.80
N TYR A 52 1.85 9.90 5.48
CA TYR A 52 0.72 10.26 4.63
C TYR A 52 -0.45 9.26 4.77
N ILE A 53 -0.18 8.00 5.12
CA ILE A 53 -1.21 6.96 5.27
C ILE A 53 -2.27 7.33 6.32
N ILE A 54 -1.89 8.08 7.35
CA ILE A 54 -2.79 8.52 8.44
C ILE A 54 -3.88 9.46 7.91
N ALA A 55 -3.57 10.23 6.86
CA ALA A 55 -4.54 11.08 6.18
C ALA A 55 -5.26 10.37 5.04
N VAL A 56 -4.50 9.56 4.28
CA VAL A 56 -4.94 9.03 3.00
C VAL A 56 -5.83 7.79 3.17
N ASN A 57 -5.50 6.87 4.07
CA ASN A 57 -6.34 5.69 4.30
C ASN A 57 -7.75 6.07 4.78
N PRO A 58 -7.92 6.97 5.78
CA PRO A 58 -9.25 7.44 6.17
C PRO A 58 -9.98 8.17 5.05
N ALA A 59 -9.28 8.96 4.22
CA ALA A 59 -9.90 9.66 3.10
C ALA A 59 -10.44 8.72 2.02
N ILE A 60 -9.80 7.56 1.82
CA ILE A 60 -10.29 6.51 0.93
C ILE A 60 -11.46 5.78 1.60
N MET A 61 -11.21 5.17 2.75
CA MET A 61 -12.17 4.25 3.40
C MET A 61 -13.43 4.96 3.89
N SER A 62 -13.39 6.26 4.22
CA SER A 62 -14.61 7.00 4.58
C SER A 62 -15.62 7.05 3.44
N ASN A 63 -15.18 6.93 2.18
CA ASN A 63 -16.10 6.86 1.05
C ASN A 63 -16.94 5.57 1.07
N ALA A 64 -16.50 4.51 1.74
CA ALA A 64 -17.29 3.30 1.99
C ALA A 64 -18.46 3.53 2.98
N GLY A 65 -18.53 4.70 3.62
CA GLY A 65 -19.51 5.03 4.65
C GLY A 65 -19.01 4.82 6.08
N MET A 66 -17.71 4.61 6.26
CA MET A 66 -17.06 4.41 7.56
C MET A 66 -16.70 5.74 8.22
N ASP A 67 -16.74 5.79 9.56
CA ASP A 67 -16.40 7.00 10.31
C ASP A 67 -14.91 7.37 10.13
N ARG A 68 -14.67 8.62 9.72
CA ARG A 68 -13.31 9.07 9.37
C ARG A 68 -12.37 9.15 10.57
N ALA A 69 -12.89 9.47 11.76
CA ALA A 69 -12.06 9.57 12.96
C ALA A 69 -11.69 8.18 13.48
N ASP A 70 -12.63 7.24 13.49
CA ASP A 70 -12.37 5.84 13.84
C ASP A 70 -11.35 5.22 12.86
N LEU A 71 -11.43 5.56 11.57
CA LEU A 71 -10.45 5.13 10.56
C LEU A 71 -9.03 5.67 10.81
N VAL A 72 -8.87 6.91 11.28
CA VAL A 72 -7.54 7.45 11.66
C VAL A 72 -6.94 6.60 12.77
N SER A 73 -7.72 6.31 13.81
CA SER A 73 -7.29 5.48 14.94
C SER A 73 -7.01 4.04 14.50
N ALA A 74 -7.89 3.42 13.73
CA ALA A 74 -7.72 2.06 13.21
C ALA A 74 -6.45 1.93 12.37
N THR A 75 -6.17 2.93 11.51
CA THR A 75 -4.95 2.99 10.69
C THR A 75 -3.69 2.99 11.55
N ALA A 76 -3.64 3.88 12.55
CA ALA A 76 -2.48 3.99 13.42
C ALA A 76 -2.32 2.76 14.33
N LEU A 77 -3.39 2.23 14.91
CA LEU A 77 -3.34 1.02 15.74
C LEU A 77 -2.88 -0.21 14.96
N ALA A 78 -3.37 -0.39 13.72
CA ALA A 78 -2.92 -1.46 12.85
C ALA A 78 -1.44 -1.33 12.48
N ALA A 79 -0.98 -0.10 12.19
CA ALA A 79 0.42 0.17 11.90
C ALA A 79 1.33 -0.05 13.11
N ILE A 80 0.88 0.31 14.32
CA ILE A 80 1.58 0.02 15.57
C ILE A 80 1.72 -1.49 15.75
N PHE A 81 0.62 -2.23 15.68
CA PHE A 81 0.64 -3.69 15.86
C PHE A 81 1.59 -4.38 14.87
N GLY A 82 1.43 -4.10 13.57
CA GLY A 82 2.25 -4.71 12.54
C GLY A 82 3.73 -4.34 12.67
N SER A 83 4.04 -3.07 12.94
CA SER A 83 5.43 -2.60 13.06
C SER A 83 6.11 -3.08 14.34
N VAL A 84 5.36 -3.24 15.45
CA VAL A 84 5.86 -3.87 16.67
C VAL A 84 6.16 -5.35 16.45
N MET A 85 5.26 -6.09 15.81
CA MET A 85 5.49 -7.48 15.45
C MET A 85 6.69 -7.64 14.51
N MET A 86 6.83 -6.77 13.51
CA MET A 86 7.99 -6.80 12.61
C MET A 86 9.30 -6.51 13.35
N GLY A 87 9.24 -5.57 14.29
CA GLY A 87 10.37 -5.20 15.13
C GLY A 87 10.81 -6.32 16.07
N LEU A 88 9.88 -6.90 16.83
CA LEU A 88 10.20 -7.87 17.88
C LEU A 88 10.35 -9.30 17.35
N TRP A 89 9.51 -9.71 16.39
CA TRP A 89 9.47 -11.09 15.93
C TRP A 89 10.37 -11.34 14.72
N ALA A 90 10.29 -10.50 13.69
CA ALA A 90 11.15 -10.64 12.51
C ALA A 90 12.53 -10.00 12.71
N ASN A 91 12.63 -8.97 13.56
CA ASN A 91 13.80 -8.13 13.73
C ASN A 91 14.35 -7.64 12.38
N LEU A 92 13.49 -6.98 11.60
CA LEU A 92 13.82 -6.38 10.31
C LEU A 92 13.39 -4.90 10.30
N PRO A 93 14.13 -4.02 9.60
CA PRO A 93 13.82 -2.58 9.51
C PRO A 93 12.69 -2.31 8.51
N LEU A 94 11.56 -3.02 8.65
CA LEU A 94 10.38 -2.86 7.81
C LEU A 94 9.23 -2.31 8.65
N ALA A 95 8.66 -1.19 8.23
CA ALA A 95 7.41 -0.71 8.77
C ALA A 95 6.23 -1.43 8.11
N VAL A 96 5.16 -1.63 8.87
CA VAL A 96 3.95 -2.33 8.44
C VAL A 96 2.77 -1.41 8.70
N ALA A 97 1.92 -1.19 7.71
CA ALA A 97 0.75 -0.30 7.80
C ALA A 97 -0.32 -0.67 6.76
N PRO A 98 -1.53 -0.09 6.79
CA PRO A 98 -2.59 -0.43 5.84
C PRO A 98 -2.17 -0.27 4.38
N ALA A 99 -2.37 -1.28 3.54
CA ALA A 99 -1.90 -1.29 2.16
C ALA A 99 -2.68 -0.30 1.27
N MET A 100 -1.95 0.59 0.60
CA MET A 100 -2.51 1.64 -0.28
C MET A 100 -3.22 1.12 -1.55
N GLY A 101 -2.87 -0.07 -2.05
CA GLY A 101 -3.62 -0.69 -3.14
C GLY A 101 -4.92 -1.33 -2.62
N SER A 102 -4.83 -2.00 -1.48
CA SER A 102 -5.91 -2.82 -0.96
C SER A 102 -7.07 -2.00 -0.37
N ASN A 103 -6.80 -0.85 0.24
CA ASN A 103 -7.86 0.03 0.77
C ASN A 103 -8.75 0.63 -0.34
N VAL A 104 -8.18 0.88 -1.53
CA VAL A 104 -8.89 1.37 -2.71
C VAL A 104 -9.78 0.28 -3.27
N ILE A 105 -9.26 -0.94 -3.40
CA ILE A 105 -10.04 -2.08 -3.87
C ILE A 105 -11.18 -2.36 -2.89
N PHE A 106 -10.88 -2.39 -1.59
CA PHE A 106 -11.88 -2.50 -0.55
C PHE A 106 -13.01 -1.48 -0.73
N THR A 107 -12.67 -0.20 -0.84
CA THR A 107 -13.68 0.88 -0.82
C THR A 107 -14.45 0.97 -2.13
N TYR A 108 -13.74 1.00 -3.26
CA TYR A 108 -14.36 1.34 -4.53
C TYR A 108 -14.81 0.12 -5.32
N VAL A 109 -14.08 -0.99 -5.22
CA VAL A 109 -14.46 -2.21 -5.94
C VAL A 109 -15.49 -2.98 -5.13
N ILE A 110 -15.16 -3.34 -3.89
CA ILE A 110 -16.01 -4.24 -3.10
C ILE A 110 -17.24 -3.49 -2.58
N VAL A 111 -17.04 -2.35 -1.91
CA VAL A 111 -18.17 -1.65 -1.29
C VAL A 111 -18.98 -0.87 -2.32
N LYS A 112 -18.35 -0.09 -3.21
CA LYS A 112 -19.08 0.77 -4.15
C LYS A 112 -19.54 0.07 -5.43
N GLN A 113 -18.66 -0.65 -6.14
CA GLN A 113 -19.03 -1.27 -7.42
C GLN A 113 -19.88 -2.53 -7.22
N MET A 114 -19.53 -3.38 -6.25
CA MET A 114 -20.27 -4.61 -5.98
C MET A 114 -21.43 -4.43 -4.98
N GLY A 115 -21.54 -3.26 -4.34
CA GLY A 115 -22.60 -2.97 -3.38
C GLY A 115 -22.51 -3.75 -2.07
N MET A 116 -21.35 -4.33 -1.76
CA MET A 116 -21.16 -5.11 -0.55
C MET A 116 -21.11 -4.18 0.68
N PRO A 117 -21.76 -4.53 1.81
CA PRO A 117 -21.56 -3.82 3.06
C PRO A 117 -20.09 -3.88 3.49
N TRP A 118 -19.55 -2.77 3.98
CA TRP A 118 -18.13 -2.69 4.36
C TRP A 118 -17.76 -3.67 5.47
N GLN A 119 -18.71 -4.08 6.32
CA GLN A 119 -18.57 -5.13 7.33
C GLN A 119 -18.25 -6.51 6.71
N GLY A 120 -18.94 -6.87 5.63
CA GLY A 120 -18.68 -8.09 4.87
C GLY A 120 -17.34 -8.03 4.14
N ALA A 121 -16.99 -6.85 3.62
CA ALA A 121 -15.68 -6.63 3.01
C ALA A 121 -14.54 -6.77 4.03
N LEU A 122 -14.72 -6.30 5.27
CA LEU A 122 -13.71 -6.49 6.33
C LEU A 122 -13.55 -7.99 6.67
N ALA A 123 -14.65 -8.74 6.70
CA ALA A 123 -14.62 -10.18 6.93
C ALA A 123 -13.87 -10.92 5.81
N MET A 124 -14.06 -10.53 4.55
CA MET A 124 -13.29 -11.05 3.42
C MET A 124 -11.79 -10.81 3.59
N VAL A 125 -11.40 -9.58 3.93
CA VAL A 125 -10.00 -9.23 4.12
C VAL A 125 -9.38 -10.02 5.28
N ALA A 126 -10.10 -10.12 6.41
CA ALA A 126 -9.64 -10.91 7.55
C ALA A 126 -9.45 -12.39 7.18
N PHE A 127 -10.39 -12.96 6.42
CA PHE A 127 -10.31 -14.33 5.93
C PHE A 127 -9.11 -14.53 5.00
N THR A 128 -8.85 -13.58 4.09
CA THR A 128 -7.63 -13.62 3.27
C THR A 128 -6.38 -13.59 4.13
N GLY A 129 -6.33 -12.75 5.18
CA GLY A 129 -5.20 -12.73 6.12
C GLY A 129 -4.97 -14.09 6.79
N VAL A 130 -6.04 -14.81 7.16
CA VAL A 130 -5.95 -16.17 7.70
C VAL A 130 -5.38 -17.14 6.66
N LEU A 131 -5.89 -17.11 5.43
CA LEU A 131 -5.36 -17.95 4.34
C LEU A 131 -3.89 -17.64 4.07
N PHE A 132 -3.53 -16.36 4.05
CA PHE A 132 -2.16 -15.92 3.84
C PHE A 132 -1.24 -16.34 5.00
N LEU A 133 -1.72 -16.33 6.25
CA LEU A 133 -0.97 -16.83 7.39
C LEU A 133 -0.71 -18.34 7.27
N ILE A 134 -1.73 -19.12 6.90
CA ILE A 134 -1.59 -20.56 6.65
C ILE A 134 -0.55 -20.81 5.54
N LEU A 135 -0.65 -20.07 4.44
CA LEU A 135 0.32 -20.18 3.34
C LEU A 135 1.73 -19.76 3.74
N SER A 136 1.87 -18.70 4.55
CA SER A 136 3.15 -18.17 5.03
C SER A 136 3.88 -19.13 5.97
N LEU A 137 3.12 -19.87 6.79
CA LEU A 137 3.65 -20.91 7.67
C LEU A 137 3.88 -22.24 6.95
N SER A 138 3.22 -22.46 5.81
CA SER A 138 3.39 -23.65 4.98
C SER A 138 4.65 -23.58 4.10
N LYS A 139 5.14 -24.74 3.64
CA LYS A 139 6.21 -24.84 2.63
C LYS A 139 5.73 -24.47 1.21
N LEU A 140 4.44 -24.15 1.02
CA LEU A 140 3.84 -23.86 -0.29
C LEU A 140 4.26 -22.49 -0.87
N ARG A 141 4.90 -21.63 -0.05
CA ARG A 141 5.32 -20.27 -0.41
C ARG A 141 6.17 -20.19 -1.69
N GLU A 142 7.00 -21.20 -1.95
CA GLU A 142 7.95 -21.18 -3.07
C GLU A 142 7.30 -21.50 -4.42
N LYS A 143 6.21 -22.29 -4.43
CA LYS A 143 5.47 -22.60 -5.67
C LYS A 143 4.61 -21.43 -6.12
N VAL A 144 3.86 -20.81 -5.20
CA VAL A 144 2.95 -19.69 -5.54
C VAL A 144 3.74 -18.47 -6.06
N ALA A 145 4.94 -18.21 -5.51
CA ALA A 145 5.78 -17.09 -5.91
C ALA A 145 6.26 -17.14 -7.37
N LYS A 146 6.44 -18.35 -7.91
CA LYS A 146 7.08 -18.57 -9.21
C LYS A 146 6.09 -18.60 -10.38
N ASP A 147 4.80 -18.70 -10.09
CA ASP A 147 3.78 -19.15 -11.05
C ASP A 147 2.82 -18.02 -11.50
N VAL A 148 3.17 -16.74 -11.35
CA VAL A 148 2.30 -15.65 -11.80
C VAL A 148 3.03 -14.77 -12.80
N PRO A 149 2.52 -14.68 -14.06
CA PRO A 149 3.16 -13.91 -15.12
C PRO A 149 3.38 -12.46 -14.72
N GLU A 150 4.57 -11.95 -15.01
CA GLU A 150 4.96 -10.58 -14.69
C GLU A 150 4.04 -9.57 -15.38
N ALA A 151 3.58 -9.87 -16.60
CA ALA A 151 2.63 -9.04 -17.33
C ALA A 151 1.31 -8.82 -16.56
N LEU A 152 0.73 -9.87 -15.99
CA LEU A 152 -0.53 -9.75 -15.23
C LEU A 152 -0.31 -8.99 -13.91
N LYS A 153 0.82 -9.20 -13.22
CA LYS A 153 1.17 -8.46 -12.00
C LYS A 153 1.28 -6.97 -12.27
N ILE A 154 2.07 -6.59 -13.27
CA ILE A 154 2.30 -5.19 -13.63
C ILE A 154 1.01 -4.56 -14.16
N GLY A 155 0.24 -5.28 -14.99
CA GLY A 155 -1.04 -4.80 -15.51
C GLY A 155 -2.04 -4.47 -14.40
N ILE A 156 -2.18 -5.37 -13.42
CA ILE A 156 -2.98 -5.14 -12.22
C ILE A 156 -2.48 -3.93 -11.43
N GLN A 157 -1.17 -3.86 -11.16
CA GLN A 157 -0.58 -2.78 -10.37
C GLN A 157 -0.81 -1.42 -11.04
N ALA A 158 -0.62 -1.35 -12.36
CA ALA A 158 -0.83 -0.13 -13.14
C ALA A 158 -2.32 0.26 -13.22
N ALA A 159 -3.23 -0.72 -13.36
CA ALA A 159 -4.67 -0.49 -13.35
C ALA A 159 -5.15 0.06 -12.00
N VAL A 160 -4.68 -0.50 -10.88
CA VAL A 160 -4.96 0.03 -9.54
C VAL A 160 -4.40 1.44 -9.39
N GLY A 161 -3.14 1.66 -9.79
CA GLY A 161 -2.52 3.00 -9.73
C GLY A 161 -3.31 4.06 -10.50
N THR A 162 -3.76 3.72 -11.72
CA THR A 162 -4.53 4.67 -12.55
C THR A 162 -5.95 4.89 -12.02
N LEU A 163 -6.57 3.85 -11.45
CA LEU A 163 -7.88 3.97 -10.78
C LEU A 163 -7.79 4.91 -9.56
N ILE A 164 -6.72 4.80 -8.76
CA ILE A 164 -6.46 5.70 -7.63
C ILE A 164 -6.35 7.15 -8.11
N VAL A 165 -5.58 7.40 -9.17
CA VAL A 165 -5.44 8.74 -9.78
C VAL A 165 -6.82 9.28 -10.18
N PHE A 166 -7.60 8.49 -10.91
CA PHE A 166 -8.93 8.89 -11.37
C PHE A 166 -9.86 9.27 -10.21
N ILE A 167 -9.90 8.43 -9.18
CA ILE A 167 -10.75 8.63 -8.01
C ILE A 167 -10.30 9.84 -7.19
N ALA A 168 -8.99 10.03 -6.99
CA ALA A 168 -8.44 11.16 -6.27
C ALA A 168 -8.79 12.49 -6.95
N LEU A 169 -8.59 12.56 -8.27
CA LEU A 169 -8.92 13.74 -9.06
C LEU A 169 -10.44 14.02 -9.06
N ARG A 170 -11.27 12.97 -9.09
CA ARG A 170 -12.72 13.10 -8.98
C ARG A 170 -13.13 13.61 -7.59
N GLY A 171 -12.58 13.05 -6.52
CA GLY A 171 -12.87 13.45 -5.15
C GLY A 171 -12.42 14.88 -4.80
N ALA A 172 -11.44 15.41 -5.53
CA ALA A 172 -11.00 16.80 -5.41
C ALA A 172 -11.79 17.79 -6.29
N GLY A 173 -12.65 17.29 -7.18
CA GLY A 173 -13.43 18.11 -8.12
C GLY A 173 -12.66 18.49 -9.40
N PHE A 174 -11.45 17.97 -9.60
CA PHE A 174 -10.66 18.21 -10.81
C PHE A 174 -11.19 17.40 -12.01
N VAL A 175 -11.70 16.20 -11.77
CA VAL A 175 -12.41 15.38 -12.76
C VAL A 175 -13.90 15.40 -12.43
N VAL A 176 -14.73 15.84 -13.39
CA VAL A 176 -16.18 15.91 -13.24
C VAL A 176 -16.89 15.11 -14.34
N GLN A 177 -18.11 14.68 -14.07
CA GLN A 177 -18.93 13.99 -15.07
C GLN A 177 -19.47 15.00 -16.09
N ASN A 178 -19.44 14.62 -17.36
CA ASN A 178 -20.03 15.40 -18.44
C ASN A 178 -21.00 14.52 -19.24
N PRO A 179 -22.27 14.91 -19.41
CA PRO A 179 -23.25 14.10 -20.15
C PRO A 179 -22.87 13.82 -21.61
N SER A 180 -22.07 14.68 -22.24
CA SER A 180 -21.67 14.56 -23.65
C SER A 180 -20.35 13.82 -23.86
N THR A 181 -19.40 13.92 -22.92
CA THR A 181 -18.05 13.36 -23.06
C THR A 181 -17.70 12.30 -22.01
N TYR A 182 -18.66 11.93 -21.16
CA TYR A 182 -18.52 11.14 -19.92
C TYR A 182 -17.65 11.81 -18.84
N ILE A 183 -16.46 12.29 -19.21
CA ILE A 183 -15.47 12.91 -18.33
C ILE A 183 -15.13 14.31 -18.86
N ALA A 184 -15.04 15.29 -17.95
CA ALA A 184 -14.53 16.62 -18.24
C ALA A 184 -13.66 17.15 -17.09
N MET A 185 -12.88 18.19 -17.39
CA MET A 185 -12.12 18.92 -16.38
C MET A 185 -13.06 19.80 -15.54
N GLY A 186 -12.82 19.84 -14.23
CA GLY A 186 -13.50 20.73 -13.31
C GLY A 186 -13.23 22.21 -13.64
N SER A 187 -14.15 23.08 -13.22
CA SER A 187 -14.04 24.52 -13.51
C SER A 187 -12.81 25.11 -12.81
N LEU A 188 -11.86 25.63 -13.59
CA LEU A 188 -10.69 26.36 -13.11
C LEU A 188 -11.04 27.69 -12.41
N ARG A 189 -12.28 28.15 -12.54
CA ARG A 189 -12.77 29.29 -11.75
C ARG A 189 -13.03 28.93 -10.29
N SER A 190 -13.13 27.64 -9.97
CA SER A 190 -13.39 27.21 -8.60
C SER A 190 -12.08 27.17 -7.78
N PRO A 191 -12.00 27.90 -6.67
CA PRO A 191 -10.81 27.92 -5.83
C PRO A 191 -10.35 26.54 -5.31
N PRO A 192 -11.24 25.57 -4.98
CA PRO A 192 -10.83 24.21 -4.59
C PRO A 192 -10.11 23.44 -5.70
N VAL A 193 -10.52 23.62 -6.97
CA VAL A 193 -9.85 22.97 -8.11
C VAL A 193 -8.49 23.59 -8.36
N LEU A 194 -8.35 24.91 -8.19
CA LEU A 194 -7.05 25.58 -8.26
C LEU A 194 -6.09 25.10 -7.17
N LEU A 195 -6.58 24.91 -5.94
CA LEU A 195 -5.79 24.33 -4.86
C LEU A 195 -5.29 22.92 -5.21
N THR A 196 -6.17 22.11 -5.80
CA THR A 196 -5.81 20.76 -6.28
C THR A 196 -4.77 20.82 -7.39
N LEU A 197 -4.96 21.70 -8.38
CA LEU A 197 -4.01 21.89 -9.48
C LEU A 197 -2.63 22.35 -8.98
N PHE A 198 -2.60 23.30 -8.05
CA PHE A 198 -1.37 23.73 -7.40
C PHE A 198 -0.68 22.55 -6.71
N GLY A 199 -1.43 21.74 -5.97
CA GLY A 199 -0.93 20.53 -5.36
C GLY A 199 -0.38 19.52 -6.36
N LEU A 200 -1.09 19.27 -7.46
CA LEU A 200 -0.66 18.35 -8.53
C LEU A 200 0.68 18.75 -9.16
N LEU A 201 1.02 20.04 -9.18
CA LEU A 201 2.31 20.53 -9.63
C LEU A 201 3.36 20.50 -8.50
N LEU A 202 2.95 20.86 -7.28
CA LEU A 202 3.84 20.94 -6.12
C LEU A 202 4.36 19.57 -5.67
N THR A 203 3.47 18.57 -5.53
CA THR A 203 3.84 17.28 -4.93
C THR A 203 4.93 16.56 -5.74
N PRO A 204 4.84 16.45 -7.09
CA PRO A 204 5.92 15.88 -7.89
C PRO A 204 7.21 16.68 -7.78
N VAL A 205 7.15 18.03 -7.72
CA VAL A 205 8.34 18.87 -7.56
C VAL A 205 9.06 18.58 -6.25
N LEU A 206 8.32 18.43 -5.14
CA LEU A 206 8.90 18.06 -3.84
C LEU A 206 9.57 16.68 -3.88
N VAL A 207 8.94 15.71 -4.53
CA VAL A 207 9.49 14.35 -4.67
C VAL A 207 10.71 14.32 -5.60
N VAL A 208 10.70 15.01 -6.73
CA VAL A 208 11.85 15.10 -7.65
C VAL A 208 13.03 15.81 -6.97
N ARG A 209 12.77 16.83 -6.14
CA ARG A 209 13.80 17.48 -5.31
C ARG A 209 14.27 16.63 -4.13
N ARG A 210 13.75 15.41 -3.98
CA ARG A 210 14.09 14.47 -2.89
C ARG A 210 13.91 15.09 -1.50
N VAL A 211 12.89 15.94 -1.34
CA VAL A 211 12.56 16.52 -0.04
C VAL A 211 12.06 15.38 0.87
N PRO A 212 12.65 15.20 2.06
CA PRO A 212 12.18 14.20 3.00
C PRO A 212 10.73 14.51 3.38
N ALA A 213 9.89 13.48 3.50
CA ALA A 213 8.48 13.65 3.84
C ALA A 213 7.67 14.46 2.80
N ALA A 214 8.09 14.49 1.52
CA ALA A 214 7.46 15.29 0.47
C ALA A 214 5.93 15.12 0.38
N LEU A 215 5.41 13.89 0.48
CA LEU A 215 3.97 13.62 0.43
C LEU A 215 3.22 14.27 1.60
N ILE A 216 3.65 14.05 2.84
CA ILE A 216 2.99 14.62 4.02
C ILE A 216 3.18 16.14 4.07
N LEU A 217 4.34 16.67 3.70
CA LEU A 217 4.59 18.12 3.62
C LEU A 217 3.65 18.78 2.61
N SER A 218 3.42 18.14 1.46
CA SER A 218 2.45 18.60 0.48
C SER A 218 1.03 18.62 1.05
N ILE A 219 0.63 17.57 1.76
CA ILE A 219 -0.70 17.50 2.39
C ILE A 219 -0.85 18.62 3.43
N VAL A 220 0.15 18.82 4.29
CA VAL A 220 0.15 19.87 5.32
C VAL A 220 0.06 21.25 4.67
N LEU A 221 0.90 21.56 3.68
CA LEU A 221 0.89 22.85 3.02
C LEU A 221 -0.46 23.14 2.35
N LEU A 222 -1.01 22.18 1.61
CA LEU A 222 -2.31 22.34 0.95
C LEU A 222 -3.45 22.47 1.96
N THR A 223 -3.38 21.78 3.09
CA THR A 223 -4.35 21.92 4.19
C THR A 223 -4.27 23.31 4.82
N VAL A 224 -3.06 23.84 5.02
CA VAL A 224 -2.85 25.21 5.53
C VAL A 224 -3.40 26.25 4.57
N ILE A 225 -3.11 26.12 3.27
CA ILE A 225 -3.67 27.01 2.24
C ILE A 225 -5.20 26.87 2.20
N GLY A 226 -5.73 25.66 2.40
CA GLY A 226 -7.17 25.37 2.43
C GLY A 226 -7.97 26.13 3.48
N PHE A 227 -7.36 26.65 4.56
CA PHE A 227 -8.02 27.56 5.51
C PHE A 227 -8.39 28.91 4.90
N PHE A 228 -7.70 29.33 3.84
CA PHE A 228 -7.88 30.62 3.18
C PHE A 228 -8.64 30.51 1.85
N VAL A 229 -8.96 29.29 1.42
CA VAL A 229 -9.62 29.02 0.14
C VAL A 229 -11.12 28.80 0.37
N PRO A 230 -12.01 29.62 -0.22
CA PRO A 230 -13.44 29.42 -0.10
C PRO A 230 -13.90 28.19 -0.91
N GLY A 231 -14.67 27.31 -0.25
CA GLY A 231 -15.31 26.16 -0.88
C GLY A 231 -16.61 26.49 -1.58
N ALA A 232 -17.19 25.50 -2.26
CA ALA A 232 -18.42 25.66 -3.06
C ALA A 232 -19.65 26.13 -2.26
N ASN A 233 -19.65 25.93 -0.93
CA ASN A 233 -20.78 26.25 -0.03
C ASN A 233 -20.54 27.52 0.80
N GLY A 234 -19.55 28.36 0.43
CA GLY A 234 -19.17 29.56 1.19
C GLY A 234 -18.40 29.30 2.49
N LYS A 235 -18.27 28.03 2.91
CA LYS A 235 -17.34 27.60 3.98
C LYS A 235 -15.95 27.38 3.39
N MET A 236 -14.90 27.67 4.17
CA MET A 236 -13.53 27.38 3.77
C MET A 236 -13.33 25.88 3.50
N VAL A 237 -12.42 25.55 2.57
CA VAL A 237 -12.10 24.17 2.19
C VAL A 237 -11.61 23.36 3.39
N THR A 238 -10.87 24.00 4.29
CA THR A 238 -10.41 23.40 5.55
C THR A 238 -11.09 24.10 6.73
N SER A 239 -11.69 23.31 7.62
CA SER A 239 -12.27 23.80 8.88
C SER A 239 -11.25 23.77 10.01
N MET A 240 -11.37 24.71 10.95
CA MET A 240 -10.51 24.75 12.14
C MET A 240 -10.70 23.45 12.96
N PRO A 241 -9.61 22.80 13.39
CA PRO A 241 -9.72 21.57 14.18
C PRO A 241 -10.30 21.90 15.56
N SER A 242 -11.07 20.96 16.13
CA SER A 242 -11.65 21.10 17.46
C SER A 242 -10.58 21.21 18.55
N ALA A 243 -9.43 20.57 18.35
CA ALA A 243 -8.24 20.68 19.19
C ALA A 243 -6.99 20.33 18.36
N ILE A 244 -5.81 20.75 18.82
CA ILE A 244 -4.52 20.33 18.20
C ILE A 244 -4.15 18.92 18.67
N MET A 245 -4.30 18.67 19.97
CA MET A 245 -4.02 17.39 20.62
C MET A 245 -5.25 16.99 21.42
N SER A 246 -5.62 15.71 21.35
CA SER A 246 -6.71 15.15 22.13
C SER A 246 -6.40 13.70 22.48
N TRP A 247 -7.09 13.16 23.47
CA TRP A 247 -6.89 11.76 23.85
C TRP A 247 -7.21 10.84 22.65
N PRO A 248 -6.40 9.78 22.41
CA PRO A 248 -6.66 8.81 21.35
C PRO A 248 -8.10 8.30 21.43
N ARG A 249 -8.84 8.44 20.34
CA ARG A 249 -10.19 7.91 20.23
C ARG A 249 -10.12 6.43 19.87
N TRP A 250 -10.75 5.57 20.67
CA TRP A 250 -10.90 4.16 20.30
C TRP A 250 -11.90 4.02 19.14
N PRO A 251 -11.63 3.19 18.11
CA PRO A 251 -12.47 3.06 16.92
C PRO A 251 -13.77 2.29 17.21
N THR A 252 -14.71 2.89 17.93
CA THR A 252 -15.91 2.23 18.45
C THR A 252 -16.86 1.67 17.38
N SER A 253 -16.95 2.32 16.21
CA SER A 253 -17.89 1.92 15.16
C SER A 253 -17.31 0.88 14.20
N THR A 254 -15.98 0.84 14.06
CA THR A 254 -15.30 -0.05 13.11
C THR A 254 -14.63 -1.24 13.79
N PHE A 255 -14.40 -1.19 15.12
CA PHE A 255 -13.81 -2.27 15.88
C PHE A 255 -14.72 -3.52 15.90
N MET A 256 -14.16 -4.66 15.50
CA MET A 256 -14.82 -5.97 15.41
C MET A 256 -16.16 -5.96 14.65
N ALA A 257 -16.36 -5.00 13.74
CA ALA A 257 -17.56 -4.87 12.93
C ALA A 257 -17.61 -5.87 11.74
N LEU A 258 -16.97 -7.04 11.88
CA LEU A 258 -16.86 -8.05 10.83
C LEU A 258 -18.18 -8.80 10.66
N ASP A 259 -18.69 -8.87 9.44
CA ASP A 259 -19.83 -9.72 9.11
C ASP A 259 -19.36 -10.99 8.38
N VAL A 260 -19.03 -12.01 9.17
CA VAL A 260 -18.59 -13.31 8.67
C VAL A 260 -19.75 -14.08 8.00
N GLY A 261 -21.01 -13.83 8.41
CA GLY A 261 -22.18 -14.45 7.79
C GLY A 261 -22.38 -14.00 6.34
N TYR A 262 -22.11 -12.72 6.06
CA TYR A 262 -22.13 -12.19 4.71
C TYR A 262 -21.08 -12.87 3.79
N LEU A 263 -19.88 -13.12 4.32
CA LEU A 263 -18.82 -13.80 3.56
C LEU A 263 -19.25 -15.21 3.11
N PHE A 264 -19.79 -16.02 4.02
CA PHE A 264 -20.19 -17.38 3.69
C PHE A 264 -21.39 -17.46 2.75
N SER A 265 -22.33 -16.51 2.85
CA SER A 265 -23.48 -16.43 1.94
C SER A 265 -23.11 -16.01 0.51
N HIS A 266 -22.07 -15.18 0.34
CA HIS A 266 -21.64 -14.66 -0.96
C HIS A 266 -20.27 -15.22 -1.41
N PHE A 267 -19.87 -16.38 -0.88
CA PHE A 267 -18.52 -16.93 -1.01
C PHE A 267 -18.06 -17.09 -2.47
N VAL A 268 -18.95 -17.49 -3.37
CA VAL A 268 -18.62 -17.71 -4.79
C VAL A 268 -18.23 -16.40 -5.49
N VAL A 269 -18.92 -15.31 -5.18
CA VAL A 269 -18.64 -13.97 -5.75
C VAL A 269 -17.37 -13.37 -5.12
N ALA A 270 -17.12 -13.70 -3.85
CA ALA A 270 -15.93 -13.28 -3.13
C ALA A 270 -14.65 -13.98 -3.60
N LEU A 271 -14.74 -15.18 -4.18
CA LEU A 271 -13.59 -16.02 -4.52
C LEU A 271 -12.51 -15.33 -5.39
N PRO A 272 -12.83 -14.67 -6.53
CA PRO A 272 -11.83 -13.94 -7.30
C PRO A 272 -11.14 -12.82 -6.51
N LEU A 273 -11.86 -12.13 -5.61
CA LEU A 273 -11.30 -11.08 -4.77
C LEU A 273 -10.42 -11.63 -3.65
N LEU A 274 -10.85 -12.71 -2.99
CA LEU A 274 -10.06 -13.40 -1.97
C LEU A 274 -8.73 -13.86 -2.57
N PHE A 275 -8.81 -14.44 -3.76
CA PHE A 275 -7.66 -14.89 -4.52
C PHE A 275 -6.75 -13.74 -4.94
N TYR A 276 -7.34 -12.64 -5.42
CA TYR A 276 -6.62 -11.41 -5.74
C TYR A 276 -5.84 -10.89 -4.54
N PHE A 277 -6.51 -10.68 -3.39
CA PHE A 277 -5.86 -10.14 -2.20
C PHE A 277 -4.74 -11.07 -1.72
N LEU A 278 -5.00 -12.38 -1.71
CA LEU A 278 -4.01 -13.38 -1.32
C LEU A 278 -2.74 -13.29 -2.16
N CYS A 279 -2.89 -13.22 -3.49
CA CYS A 279 -1.76 -13.10 -4.41
C CYS A 279 -1.09 -11.72 -4.27
N ALA A 280 -1.86 -10.65 -4.31
CA ALA A 280 -1.37 -9.28 -4.23
C ALA A 280 -0.58 -9.05 -2.93
N GLU A 281 -1.08 -9.54 -1.81
CA GLU A 281 -0.43 -9.47 -0.51
C GLU A 281 0.86 -10.30 -0.49
N PHE A 282 0.80 -11.57 -0.91
CA PHE A 282 1.99 -12.41 -0.98
C PHE A 282 3.12 -11.77 -1.81
N PHE A 283 2.78 -11.26 -3.01
CA PHE A 283 3.76 -10.62 -3.89
C PHE A 283 4.22 -9.27 -3.41
N SER A 284 3.33 -8.46 -2.82
CA SER A 284 3.68 -7.18 -2.21
C SER A 284 4.70 -7.39 -1.10
N THR A 285 4.42 -8.31 -0.18
CA THR A 285 5.28 -8.58 0.97
C THR A 285 6.60 -9.19 0.55
N LEU A 286 6.60 -10.13 -0.40
CA LEU A 286 7.82 -10.64 -1.00
C LEU A 286 8.63 -9.53 -1.66
N GLY A 287 8.01 -8.72 -2.53
CA GLY A 287 8.66 -7.62 -3.25
C GLY A 287 9.25 -6.58 -2.31
N THR A 288 8.50 -6.18 -1.28
CA THR A 288 8.97 -5.25 -0.25
C THR A 288 10.10 -5.84 0.58
N LEU A 289 9.99 -7.10 1.00
CA LEU A 289 11.08 -7.77 1.73
C LEU A 289 12.35 -7.82 0.89
N ILE A 290 12.24 -8.22 -0.38
CA ILE A 290 13.37 -8.24 -1.32
C ILE A 290 13.98 -6.84 -1.48
N GLY A 291 13.15 -5.82 -1.72
CA GLY A 291 13.60 -4.45 -1.96
C GLY A 291 14.27 -3.83 -0.73
N VAL A 292 13.62 -3.89 0.43
CA VAL A 292 14.11 -3.28 1.68
C VAL A 292 15.35 -4.03 2.19
N THR A 293 15.33 -5.37 2.22
CA THR A 293 16.49 -6.14 2.72
C THR A 293 17.68 -6.08 1.77
N GLY A 294 17.44 -5.92 0.46
CA GLY A 294 18.47 -5.61 -0.52
C GLY A 294 19.09 -4.24 -0.28
N ALA A 295 18.28 -3.18 -0.12
CA ALA A 295 18.77 -1.85 0.24
C ALA A 295 19.49 -1.81 1.60
N ALA A 296 19.16 -2.72 2.50
CA ALA A 296 19.76 -2.85 3.83
C ALA A 296 21.07 -3.65 3.85
N ASN A 297 21.46 -4.28 2.74
CA ASN A 297 22.53 -5.27 2.70
C ASN A 297 22.36 -6.39 3.75
N LEU A 298 21.11 -6.80 4.02
CA LEU A 298 20.78 -7.85 5.00
C LEU A 298 20.62 -9.24 4.37
N ARG A 299 20.69 -9.33 3.04
CA ARG A 299 20.58 -10.60 2.31
C ARG A 299 21.83 -11.44 2.50
N LYS A 300 21.65 -12.75 2.67
CA LYS A 300 22.75 -13.69 2.75
C LYS A 300 23.40 -13.89 1.37
N PRO A 301 24.63 -14.44 1.30
CA PRO A 301 25.31 -14.71 0.02
C PRO A 301 24.55 -15.63 -0.94
N ASP A 302 23.68 -16.51 -0.40
CA ASP A 302 22.78 -17.38 -1.17
C ASP A 302 21.52 -16.65 -1.71
N GLY A 303 21.39 -15.34 -1.45
CA GLY A 303 20.23 -14.54 -1.82
C GLY A 303 19.04 -14.67 -0.87
N SER A 304 19.13 -15.51 0.18
CA SER A 304 18.05 -15.70 1.14
C SER A 304 17.90 -14.51 2.09
N ILE A 305 16.66 -14.29 2.53
CA ILE A 305 16.30 -13.19 3.42
C ILE A 305 16.29 -13.71 4.87
N PRO A 306 16.99 -13.05 5.81
CA PRO A 306 16.96 -13.44 7.22
C PRO A 306 15.54 -13.29 7.77
N ASN A 307 15.10 -14.28 8.56
CA ASN A 307 13.78 -14.28 9.23
C ASN A 307 12.58 -14.06 8.28
N ALA A 308 12.69 -14.43 7.01
CA ALA A 308 11.62 -14.24 6.03
C ALA A 308 10.28 -14.83 6.49
N THR A 309 10.28 -16.04 7.07
CA THR A 309 9.05 -16.66 7.60
C THR A 309 8.38 -15.83 8.69
N ALA A 310 9.16 -15.26 9.62
CA ALA A 310 8.62 -14.40 10.67
C ALA A 310 8.09 -13.08 10.11
N ALA A 311 8.72 -12.55 9.05
CA ALA A 311 8.24 -11.36 8.36
C ALA A 311 6.91 -11.60 7.63
N PHE A 312 6.78 -12.71 6.89
CA PHE A 312 5.53 -13.11 6.26
C PHE A 312 4.42 -13.39 7.29
N ALA A 313 4.74 -14.07 8.40
CA ALA A 313 3.78 -14.32 9.47
C ALA A 313 3.33 -13.02 10.16
N THR A 314 4.25 -12.07 10.35
CA THR A 314 3.94 -10.73 10.87
C THR A 314 2.98 -9.99 9.94
N ASP A 315 3.26 -9.99 8.64
CA ASP A 315 2.44 -9.35 7.64
C ASP A 315 1.02 -9.94 7.63
N ALA A 316 0.93 -11.27 7.58
CA ALA A 316 -0.34 -11.98 7.58
C ALA A 316 -1.15 -11.77 8.86
N THR A 317 -0.50 -11.81 10.03
CA THR A 317 -1.17 -11.53 11.31
C THR A 317 -1.63 -10.07 11.39
N ALA A 318 -0.85 -9.12 10.88
CA ALA A 318 -1.27 -7.72 10.78
C ALA A 318 -2.50 -7.57 9.87
N SER A 319 -2.60 -8.31 8.76
CA SER A 319 -3.78 -8.34 7.88
C SER A 319 -5.00 -9.06 8.44
N ILE A 320 -4.86 -9.85 9.52
CA ILE A 320 -5.99 -10.36 10.30
C ILE A 320 -6.45 -9.28 11.29
N VAL A 321 -5.49 -8.65 11.98
CA VAL A 321 -5.76 -7.64 13.02
C VAL A 321 -6.26 -6.32 12.44
N GLY A 322 -5.81 -5.91 11.25
CA GLY A 322 -6.25 -4.69 10.58
C GLY A 322 -7.78 -4.62 10.42
N PRO A 323 -8.40 -5.61 9.78
CA PRO A 323 -9.86 -5.68 9.66
C PRO A 323 -10.59 -5.78 10.99
N LEU A 324 -10.01 -6.44 12.00
CA LEU A 324 -10.56 -6.46 13.36
C LEU A 324 -10.57 -5.06 14.00
N LEU A 325 -9.60 -4.20 13.67
CA LEU A 325 -9.55 -2.81 14.10
C LEU A 325 -10.40 -1.88 13.22
N GLY A 326 -10.84 -2.35 12.05
CA GLY A 326 -11.66 -1.58 11.12
C GLY A 326 -10.90 -0.95 9.95
N THR A 327 -9.71 -1.46 9.60
CA THR A 327 -8.96 -1.06 8.41
C THR A 327 -8.83 -2.22 7.42
N SER A 328 -8.45 -1.96 6.17
CA SER A 328 -8.19 -3.01 5.18
C SER A 328 -6.91 -3.83 5.49
N VAL A 329 -6.41 -4.57 4.49
CA VAL A 329 -5.14 -5.32 4.51
C VAL A 329 -4.01 -4.45 5.07
N VAL A 330 -3.13 -5.02 5.89
CA VAL A 330 -1.98 -4.34 6.48
C VAL A 330 -0.73 -5.03 5.98
N THR A 331 0.14 -4.32 5.28
CA THR A 331 1.30 -4.91 4.63
C THR A 331 2.58 -4.17 4.96
N ALA A 332 3.72 -4.80 4.67
CA ALA A 332 5.03 -4.20 4.75
C ALA A 332 5.23 -3.09 3.70
N TYR A 333 5.75 -1.95 4.14
CA TYR A 333 5.88 -0.74 3.32
C TYR A 333 7.25 -0.63 2.64
N ILE A 334 7.23 -0.37 1.34
CA ILE A 334 8.43 -0.15 0.52
C ILE A 334 9.15 1.15 0.88
N GLU A 335 8.43 2.12 1.46
CA GLU A 335 8.96 3.38 2.00
C GLU A 335 10.04 3.16 3.05
N SER A 336 10.08 1.98 3.68
CA SER A 336 11.15 1.55 4.59
C SER A 336 12.54 1.57 3.94
N ILE A 337 12.64 1.53 2.61
CA ILE A 337 13.91 1.72 1.89
C ILE A 337 14.57 3.05 2.29
N THR A 338 13.79 4.12 2.50
CA THR A 338 14.35 5.44 2.85
C THR A 338 14.99 5.44 4.25
N GLY A 339 14.36 4.81 5.25
CA GLY A 339 14.97 4.68 6.57
C GLY A 339 16.15 3.72 6.59
N VAL A 340 16.09 2.65 5.80
CA VAL A 340 17.22 1.76 5.62
C VAL A 340 18.41 2.47 4.95
N GLN A 341 18.19 3.36 3.99
CA GLN A 341 19.23 4.22 3.42
C GLN A 341 19.77 5.22 4.44
N ALA A 342 18.96 5.66 5.41
CA ALA A 342 19.39 6.47 6.54
C ALA A 342 20.15 5.67 7.64
N GLY A 343 20.36 4.36 7.44
CA GLY A 343 21.18 3.52 8.30
C GLY A 343 20.42 2.48 9.14
N GLY A 344 19.12 2.31 8.93
CA GLY A 344 18.32 1.28 9.61
C GLY A 344 18.68 -0.12 9.17
N ARG A 345 18.89 -1.03 10.12
CA ARG A 345 19.31 -2.43 9.89
C ARG A 345 18.56 -3.43 10.76
N THR A 346 17.80 -2.98 11.76
CA THR A 346 17.13 -3.89 12.72
C THR A 346 15.66 -3.54 12.92
N GLY A 347 14.97 -4.41 13.67
CA GLY A 347 13.62 -4.18 14.14
C GLY A 347 13.45 -2.95 15.04
N LEU A 348 14.53 -2.38 15.58
CA LEU A 348 14.47 -1.13 16.35
C LEU A 348 13.99 0.05 15.48
N THR A 349 14.33 0.05 14.19
CA THR A 349 13.76 0.98 13.20
C THR A 349 12.24 0.86 13.16
N SER A 350 11.70 -0.36 13.05
CA SER A 350 10.25 -0.61 13.02
C SER A 350 9.54 -0.25 14.33
N LEU A 351 10.18 -0.51 15.47
CA LEU A 351 9.66 -0.09 16.78
C LEU A 351 9.60 1.42 16.93
N THR A 352 10.61 2.12 16.40
CA THR A 352 10.61 3.59 16.37
C THR A 352 9.44 4.11 15.54
N VAL A 353 9.17 3.50 14.37
CA VAL A 353 8.00 3.84 13.55
C VAL A 353 6.70 3.62 14.31
N ALA A 354 6.56 2.49 15.02
CA ALA A 354 5.40 2.23 15.87
C ALA A 354 5.23 3.30 16.97
N GLY A 355 6.33 3.74 17.60
CA GLY A 355 6.32 4.85 18.55
C GLY A 355 5.78 6.15 17.95
N PHE A 356 6.17 6.49 16.71
CA PHE A 356 5.65 7.67 16.03
C PHE A 356 4.17 7.54 15.64
N PHE A 357 3.71 6.35 15.22
CA PHE A 357 2.27 6.12 15.01
C PHE A 357 1.47 6.22 16.32
N PHE A 358 2.03 5.77 17.44
CA PHE A 358 1.43 5.96 18.76
C PHE A 358 1.33 7.44 19.12
N LEU A 359 2.37 8.23 18.89
CA LEU A 359 2.31 9.69 19.07
C LEU A 359 1.27 10.34 18.15
N ALA A 360 1.15 9.87 16.91
CA ALA A 360 0.19 10.39 15.94
C ALA A 360 -1.27 10.20 16.37
N LEU A 361 -1.58 9.19 17.18
CA LEU A 361 -2.93 8.99 17.74
C LEU A 361 -3.43 10.21 18.54
N PHE A 362 -2.54 10.93 19.21
CA PHE A 362 -2.91 12.12 19.99
C PHE A 362 -3.25 13.32 19.09
N PHE A 363 -2.77 13.31 17.85
CA PHE A 363 -2.99 14.36 16.86
C PHE A 363 -4.13 14.01 15.88
N TRP A 364 -4.97 13.01 16.21
CA TRP A 364 -6.09 12.60 15.34
C TRP A 364 -7.01 13.73 14.86
N PRO A 365 -7.33 14.80 15.63
CA PRO A 365 -8.19 15.88 15.15
C PRO A 365 -7.58 16.64 13.96
N ILE A 366 -6.25 16.70 13.87
CA ILE A 366 -5.54 17.34 12.74
C ILE A 366 -5.71 16.51 11.47
N PHE A 367 -5.75 15.18 11.57
CA PHE A 367 -5.89 14.33 10.39
C PHE A 367 -7.31 14.34 9.80
N VAL A 368 -8.33 14.58 10.64
CA VAL A 368 -9.74 14.59 10.19
C VAL A 368 -10.10 15.84 9.39
N ILE A 369 -9.45 16.98 9.66
CA ILE A 369 -9.70 18.24 8.93
C ILE A 369 -9.10 18.29 7.53
N ILE A 370 -8.25 17.31 7.17
CA ILE A 370 -7.54 17.31 5.88
C ILE A 370 -8.57 17.18 4.74
N PRO A 371 -8.66 18.17 3.83
CA PRO A 371 -9.62 18.15 2.74
C PRO A 371 -9.18 17.18 1.63
N SER A 372 -10.12 16.72 0.80
CA SER A 372 -9.80 15.84 -0.33
C SER A 372 -8.87 16.49 -1.35
N GLN A 373 -8.93 17.82 -1.50
CA GLN A 373 -8.04 18.60 -2.36
C GLN A 373 -6.57 18.52 -1.92
N ALA A 374 -6.31 18.33 -0.62
CA ALA A 374 -4.95 18.20 -0.09
C ALA A 374 -4.40 16.76 -0.21
N THR A 375 -5.24 15.74 -0.09
CA THR A 375 -4.82 14.33 -0.24
C THR A 375 -4.74 13.89 -1.69
N ALA A 376 -5.50 14.49 -2.60
CA ALA A 376 -5.55 14.07 -4.00
C ALA A 376 -4.20 14.13 -4.72
N PRO A 377 -3.38 15.19 -4.61
CA PRO A 377 -2.06 15.22 -5.23
C PRO A 377 -1.10 14.13 -4.74
N ALA A 378 -1.15 13.82 -3.43
CA ALA A 378 -0.38 12.72 -2.86
C ALA A 378 -0.85 11.37 -3.42
N LEU A 379 -2.16 11.15 -3.51
CA LEU A 379 -2.75 9.95 -4.12
C LEU A 379 -2.39 9.80 -5.60
N VAL A 380 -2.40 10.90 -6.35
CA VAL A 380 -1.98 10.89 -7.76
C VAL A 380 -0.53 10.47 -7.86
N LEU A 381 0.35 11.01 -7.01
CA LEU A 381 1.76 10.63 -7.04
C LEU A 381 1.97 9.17 -6.63
N VAL A 382 1.24 8.66 -5.63
CA VAL A 382 1.26 7.22 -5.30
C VAL A 382 0.85 6.38 -6.50
N GLY A 383 -0.22 6.74 -7.21
CA GLY A 383 -0.63 6.05 -8.43
C GLY A 383 0.44 6.09 -9.54
N VAL A 384 1.13 7.21 -9.71
CA VAL A 384 2.28 7.33 -10.64
C VAL A 384 3.44 6.41 -10.23
N LEU A 385 3.76 6.35 -8.94
CA LEU A 385 4.80 5.44 -8.43
C LEU A 385 4.42 3.96 -8.67
N MET A 386 3.15 3.60 -8.52
CA MET A 386 2.67 2.25 -8.82
C MET A 386 2.81 1.88 -10.31
N MET A 387 2.72 2.85 -11.22
CA MET A 387 2.89 2.63 -12.66
C MET A 387 4.36 2.50 -13.10
N GLN A 388 5.35 2.75 -12.22
CA GLN A 388 6.77 2.57 -12.57
C GLN A 388 7.14 1.15 -12.96
N GLY A 389 6.35 0.14 -12.56
CA GLY A 389 6.51 -1.24 -13.01
C GLY A 389 6.44 -1.39 -14.53
N LEU A 390 5.69 -0.53 -15.22
CA LEU A 390 5.58 -0.53 -16.69
C LEU A 390 6.94 -0.34 -17.38
N ALA A 391 7.89 0.33 -16.73
CA ALA A 391 9.23 0.53 -17.28
C ALA A 391 10.13 -0.72 -17.19
N ARG A 392 9.71 -1.75 -16.45
CA ARG A 392 10.49 -2.98 -16.23
C ARG A 392 10.17 -4.09 -17.23
N ILE A 393 9.02 -4.02 -17.88
CA ILE A 393 8.57 -5.04 -18.83
C ILE A 393 8.78 -4.58 -20.27
N ASP A 394 9.11 -5.54 -21.14
CA ASP A 394 9.24 -5.28 -22.56
C ASP A 394 7.87 -5.04 -23.20
N MET A 395 7.54 -3.76 -23.40
CA MET A 395 6.32 -3.32 -24.07
C MET A 395 6.36 -3.47 -25.60
N THR A 396 7.50 -3.89 -26.17
CA THR A 396 7.58 -4.21 -27.61
C THR A 396 6.96 -5.57 -27.93
N ASP A 397 6.91 -6.48 -26.96
CA ASP A 397 6.19 -7.75 -27.08
C ASP A 397 4.69 -7.53 -26.82
N LEU A 398 3.88 -7.74 -27.86
CA LEU A 398 2.41 -7.64 -27.78
C LEU A 398 1.78 -8.66 -26.82
N GLY A 399 2.44 -9.79 -26.57
CA GLY A 399 2.01 -10.77 -25.57
C GLY A 399 1.96 -10.18 -24.15
N ASN A 400 2.82 -9.20 -23.87
CA ASN A 400 2.87 -8.48 -22.59
C ASN A 400 2.11 -7.16 -22.64
N ALA A 401 2.28 -6.37 -23.71
CA ALA A 401 1.72 -5.03 -23.80
C ALA A 401 0.19 -5.05 -23.83
N VAL A 402 -0.43 -5.96 -24.61
CA VAL A 402 -1.90 -5.99 -24.77
C VAL A 402 -2.62 -6.29 -23.45
N PRO A 403 -2.26 -7.35 -22.68
CA PRO A 403 -2.89 -7.62 -21.39
C PRO A 403 -2.78 -6.45 -20.41
N ILE A 404 -1.61 -5.81 -20.33
CA ILE A 404 -1.37 -4.68 -19.44
C ILE A 404 -2.24 -3.49 -19.82
N VAL A 405 -2.20 -3.09 -21.09
CA VAL A 405 -2.93 -1.92 -21.59
C VAL A 405 -4.43 -2.12 -21.50
N LEU A 406 -4.94 -3.32 -21.84
CA LEU A 406 -6.35 -3.64 -21.68
C LEU A 406 -6.78 -3.63 -20.22
N THR A 407 -5.98 -4.19 -19.31
CA THR A 407 -6.28 -4.12 -17.87
C THR A 407 -6.43 -2.66 -17.44
N LEU A 408 -5.46 -1.82 -17.79
CA LEU A 408 -5.42 -0.41 -17.40
C LEU A 408 -6.60 0.39 -17.99
N LEU A 409 -6.76 0.36 -19.31
CA LEU A 409 -7.75 1.19 -20.00
C LEU A 409 -9.17 0.79 -19.64
N VAL A 410 -9.47 -0.50 -19.62
CA VAL A 410 -10.80 -0.97 -19.24
C VAL A 410 -11.11 -0.59 -17.80
N THR A 411 -10.17 -0.74 -16.87
CA THR A 411 -10.38 -0.34 -15.47
C THR A 411 -10.75 1.13 -15.35
N VAL A 412 -10.04 2.02 -16.03
CA VAL A 412 -10.26 3.48 -15.91
C VAL A 412 -11.54 3.91 -16.62
N LEU A 413 -11.74 3.45 -17.87
CA LEU A 413 -12.87 3.87 -18.69
C LEU A 413 -14.21 3.32 -18.20
N THR A 414 -14.21 2.10 -17.65
CA THR A 414 -15.41 1.50 -17.06
C THR A 414 -15.56 1.82 -15.57
N ASN A 415 -14.55 2.46 -14.97
CA ASN A 415 -14.43 2.65 -13.52
C ASN A 415 -14.73 1.34 -12.76
N ASN A 416 -14.24 0.21 -13.27
CA ASN A 416 -14.43 -1.14 -12.73
C ASN A 416 -13.14 -1.96 -12.87
N LEU A 417 -12.49 -2.23 -11.73
CA LEU A 417 -11.23 -2.96 -11.71
C LEU A 417 -11.39 -4.40 -12.16
N ILE A 418 -12.49 -5.06 -11.77
CA ILE A 418 -12.75 -6.47 -12.09
C ILE A 418 -12.87 -6.66 -13.60
N ASN A 419 -13.56 -5.76 -14.29
CA ASN A 419 -13.66 -5.79 -15.76
C ASN A 419 -12.29 -5.67 -16.43
N GLY A 420 -11.42 -4.79 -15.92
CA GLY A 420 -10.06 -4.66 -16.44
C GLY A 420 -9.22 -5.91 -16.20
N MET A 421 -9.23 -6.44 -14.97
CA MET A 421 -8.51 -7.68 -14.65
C MET A 421 -9.01 -8.86 -15.48
N ALA A 422 -10.32 -8.96 -15.71
CA ALA A 422 -10.94 -9.98 -16.54
C ALA A 422 -10.44 -9.91 -17.98
N LEU A 423 -10.57 -8.77 -18.65
CA LEU A 423 -10.12 -8.61 -20.03
C LEU A 423 -8.60 -8.71 -20.18
N GLY A 424 -7.83 -8.22 -19.22
CA GLY A 424 -6.38 -8.39 -19.17
C GLY A 424 -5.96 -9.85 -19.06
N THR A 425 -6.56 -10.60 -18.15
CA THR A 425 -6.25 -12.02 -17.95
C THR A 425 -6.69 -12.86 -19.15
N LEU A 426 -7.90 -12.63 -19.68
CA LEU A 426 -8.40 -13.38 -20.83
C LEU A 426 -7.61 -13.09 -22.10
N SER A 427 -7.19 -11.84 -22.32
CA SER A 427 -6.32 -11.49 -23.45
C SER A 427 -4.94 -12.12 -23.33
N TYR A 428 -4.35 -12.19 -22.12
CA TYR A 428 -3.09 -12.90 -21.90
C TYR A 428 -3.21 -14.39 -22.26
N ILE A 429 -4.25 -15.06 -21.76
CA ILE A 429 -4.52 -16.47 -22.08
C ILE A 429 -4.69 -16.65 -23.59
N ALA A 430 -5.49 -15.81 -24.24
CA ALA A 430 -5.76 -15.91 -25.68
C ALA A 430 -4.48 -15.72 -26.52
N LEU A 431 -3.61 -14.77 -26.17
CA LEU A 431 -2.37 -14.51 -26.89
C LEU A 431 -1.36 -15.64 -26.72
N GLU A 432 -1.10 -16.08 -25.49
CA GLU A 432 -0.16 -17.17 -25.20
C GLU A 432 -0.64 -18.50 -25.83
N VAL A 433 -1.95 -18.75 -25.87
CA VAL A 433 -2.54 -19.90 -26.56
C VAL A 433 -2.33 -19.82 -28.07
N THR A 434 -2.53 -18.65 -28.67
CA THR A 434 -2.39 -18.41 -30.12
C THR A 434 -0.93 -18.54 -30.57
N VAL A 435 0.02 -18.02 -29.78
CA VAL A 435 1.47 -18.11 -30.05
C VAL A 435 2.01 -19.52 -29.79
N GLY A 436 1.20 -20.43 -29.23
CA GLY A 436 1.57 -21.82 -28.97
C GLY A 436 2.35 -22.03 -27.68
N ARG A 437 2.47 -21.01 -26.82
CA ARG A 437 3.20 -21.02 -25.54
C ARG A 437 2.33 -21.49 -24.37
N ARG A 438 1.43 -22.45 -24.60
CA ARG A 438 0.46 -22.92 -23.59
C ARG A 438 1.10 -23.44 -22.30
N SER A 439 2.30 -24.02 -22.38
CA SER A 439 3.04 -24.53 -21.23
C SER A 439 3.58 -23.44 -20.31
N GLN A 440 3.64 -22.18 -20.76
CA GLN A 440 4.07 -21.04 -19.96
C GLN A 440 2.91 -20.44 -19.16
N ILE A 441 1.66 -20.82 -19.45
CA ILE A 441 0.48 -20.35 -18.72
C ILE A 441 0.33 -21.18 -17.45
N PRO A 442 0.50 -20.59 -16.27
CA PRO A 442 0.37 -21.33 -15.02
C PRO A 442 -1.08 -21.77 -14.82
N ALA A 443 -1.29 -22.93 -14.19
CA ALA A 443 -2.63 -23.47 -13.92
C ALA A 443 -3.52 -22.48 -13.16
N MET A 444 -2.89 -21.63 -12.36
CA MET A 444 -3.51 -20.54 -11.62
C MET A 444 -4.18 -19.49 -12.52
N VAL A 445 -3.51 -19.11 -13.62
CA VAL A 445 -4.04 -18.13 -14.58
C VAL A 445 -5.21 -18.72 -15.36
N TRP A 446 -5.16 -20.01 -15.70
CA TRP A 446 -6.30 -20.72 -16.27
C TRP A 446 -7.52 -20.72 -15.33
N GLY A 447 -7.31 -21.02 -14.04
CA GLY A 447 -8.38 -20.95 -13.04
C GLY A 447 -8.98 -19.55 -12.94
N LEU A 448 -8.15 -18.51 -12.94
CA LEU A 448 -8.60 -17.13 -12.92
C LEU A 448 -9.41 -16.75 -14.17
N GLY A 449 -9.00 -17.23 -15.35
CA GLY A 449 -9.75 -17.07 -16.60
C GLY A 449 -11.15 -17.69 -16.53
N VAL A 450 -11.27 -18.90 -16.00
CA VAL A 450 -12.58 -19.57 -15.80
C VAL A 450 -13.46 -18.75 -14.85
N VAL A 451 -12.91 -18.27 -13.74
CA VAL A 451 -13.64 -17.44 -12.78
C VAL A 451 -14.11 -16.14 -13.40
N PHE A 452 -13.29 -15.47 -14.22
CA PHE A 452 -13.69 -14.24 -14.90
C PHE A 452 -14.74 -14.48 -15.99
N ILE A 453 -14.70 -15.61 -16.68
CA ILE A 453 -15.78 -16.00 -17.61
C ILE A 453 -17.08 -16.23 -16.84
N ALA A 454 -17.04 -16.95 -15.73
CA ALA A 454 -18.21 -17.15 -14.87
C ALA A 454 -18.76 -15.80 -14.36
N TYR A 455 -17.87 -14.90 -13.91
CA TYR A 455 -18.24 -13.53 -13.51
C TYR A 455 -18.91 -12.75 -14.64
N ALA A 456 -18.38 -12.82 -15.86
CA ALA A 456 -18.96 -12.15 -17.02
C ALA A 456 -20.36 -12.70 -17.36
N ILE A 457 -20.56 -14.01 -17.27
CA ILE A 457 -21.87 -14.65 -17.50
C ILE A 457 -22.89 -14.21 -16.44
N VAL A 458 -22.51 -14.25 -15.16
CA VAL A 458 -23.39 -13.84 -14.06
C VAL A 458 -23.73 -12.35 -14.17
N THR A 459 -22.74 -11.51 -14.45
CA THR A 459 -22.96 -10.06 -14.60
C THR A 459 -23.86 -9.75 -15.79
N ALA A 460 -23.71 -10.45 -16.91
CA ALA A 460 -24.57 -10.30 -18.08
C ALA A 460 -26.02 -10.78 -17.86
N GLN A 461 -26.31 -11.50 -16.78
CA GLN A 461 -27.69 -11.86 -16.38
C GLN A 461 -28.30 -10.86 -15.39
N ILE A 462 -27.49 -9.98 -14.80
CA ILE A 462 -27.91 -8.97 -13.81
C ILE A 462 -28.26 -7.63 -14.50
N PHE A 463 -27.65 -7.36 -15.66
CA PHE A 463 -28.03 -6.26 -16.58
C PHE A 463 -28.97 -6.77 -17.67
#